data_AF-A0A7C2M3P5-F1
#
_entry.id   AF-A0A7C2M3P5-F1
#
_cell.length_a   1.000
_cell.length_b   1.000
_cell.length_c   1.000
_cell.angle_alpha   90.00
_cell.angle_beta   90.00
_cell.angle_gamma   90.00
#
_symmetry.space_group_name_H-M   'P 1'
#
loop_
_entity.id
_entity.type
_entity.pdbx_description
1 polymer ?
#
loop_
_entity_poly.entity_id
_entity_poly.type
_entity_poly.pdbx_seq_one_letter_code
_entity_poly.pdbx_strand_id
1 'polypeptide(L)'
;RETLLRRAFADQQAQAGRVAEKSVQYNILKREVDTNKQLYEGLLQRLKEAGMSAGMKASHVRVVDPAQPPDKPAKPSLALNLLLALVLGLGLGLAAVFLQEHFDNSLKTSEDVERFLHLPVLALIPSLESLNGRRRAYGLPTPKRLASRSVLPAAAPAWHLVSGNGEGSTKLGEAFRSLRTSVLLSTPEQAPRLLLTSSAQPGEGKTTVTLNLAISLAQLGERVLLVDADLRRPCIHKAFKMAGGRGLVSYLTGQQEWEAVVHPSPVENLDLVICGPIPPNPAELLSSERLRAFLRQALQRYHFVLLDSPPLLHVADARILAALVEGVVLVVQGGTTPRELVQRAYVYARDVGANVIGAVLNNLDIRSDDYYYGRYYRSDYYGPGEHPPK
;
A
#
# COMPACT_ATOMS: atom_id res chain seq x y z
N ARG A 1 -145.30 50.91 -33.10
CA ARG A 1 -144.23 51.15 -32.08
C ARG A 1 -143.25 49.97 -32.01
N GLU A 2 -143.71 48.72 -32.14
CA GLU A 2 -142.88 47.51 -32.09
C GLU A 2 -141.91 47.34 -33.30
N THR A 3 -142.30 47.79 -34.49
CA THR A 3 -141.49 47.70 -35.72
C THR A 3 -140.26 48.62 -35.74
N LEU A 4 -140.33 49.79 -35.09
CA LEU A 4 -139.20 50.73 -34.98
C LEU A 4 -138.13 50.23 -33.98
N LEU A 5 -138.55 49.60 -32.89
CA LEU A 5 -137.64 48.98 -31.91
C LEU A 5 -136.90 47.76 -32.50
N ARG A 6 -137.57 46.93 -33.30
CA ARG A 6 -136.91 45.81 -34.01
C ARG A 6 -135.87 46.27 -35.04
N ARG A 7 -136.11 47.41 -35.71
CA ARG A 7 -135.15 48.00 -36.67
C ARG A 7 -133.94 48.60 -35.97
N ALA A 8 -134.15 49.36 -34.89
CA ALA A 8 -133.07 49.91 -34.08
C ALA A 8 -132.21 48.81 -33.42
N PHE A 9 -132.85 47.74 -32.96
CA PHE A 9 -132.14 46.57 -32.41
C PHE A 9 -131.32 45.84 -33.49
N ALA A 10 -131.87 45.66 -34.70
CA ALA A 10 -131.15 45.05 -35.82
C ALA A 10 -129.95 45.90 -36.28
N ASP A 11 -130.08 47.23 -36.32
CA ASP A 11 -128.98 48.15 -36.64
C ASP A 11 -127.89 48.14 -35.54
N GLN A 12 -128.29 48.10 -34.27
CA GLN A 12 -127.36 47.99 -33.15
C GLN A 12 -126.64 46.63 -33.13
N GLN A 13 -127.33 45.55 -33.50
CA GLN A 13 -126.75 44.21 -33.63
C GLN A 13 -125.78 44.13 -34.82
N ALA A 14 -126.08 44.82 -35.93
CA ALA A 14 -125.17 44.94 -37.07
C ALA A 14 -123.93 45.82 -36.77
N GLN A 15 -124.08 46.89 -35.99
CA GLN A 15 -122.95 47.69 -35.49
C GLN A 15 -122.07 46.89 -34.52
N ALA A 16 -122.68 46.14 -33.60
CA ALA A 16 -121.95 45.25 -32.68
C ALA A 16 -121.19 44.16 -33.46
N GLY A 17 -121.78 43.61 -34.52
CA GLY A 17 -121.11 42.67 -35.43
C GLY A 17 -119.88 43.26 -36.12
N ARG A 18 -119.96 44.50 -36.65
CA ARG A 18 -118.81 45.18 -37.29
C ARG A 18 -117.71 45.53 -36.30
N VAL A 19 -118.05 45.90 -35.07
CA VAL A 19 -117.06 46.16 -34.01
C VAL A 19 -116.39 44.86 -33.58
N ALA A 20 -117.14 43.76 -33.45
CA ALA A 20 -116.60 42.44 -33.18
C ALA A 20 -115.65 41.99 -34.30
N GLU A 21 -116.03 42.12 -35.57
CA GLU A 21 -115.20 41.78 -36.73
C GLU A 21 -113.90 42.61 -36.78
N LYS A 22 -113.98 43.93 -36.55
CA LYS A 22 -112.80 44.80 -36.45
C LYS A 22 -111.91 44.45 -35.26
N SER A 23 -112.49 44.03 -34.13
CA SER A 23 -111.70 43.60 -32.96
C SER A 23 -110.97 42.30 -33.21
N VAL A 24 -111.56 41.37 -33.99
CA VAL A 24 -110.92 40.13 -34.42
C VAL A 24 -109.76 40.44 -35.38
N GLN A 25 -110.00 41.28 -36.40
CA GLN A 25 -108.92 41.72 -37.31
C GLN A 25 -107.79 42.45 -36.57
N TYR A 26 -108.12 43.31 -35.62
CA TYR A 26 -107.13 44.01 -34.79
C TYR A 26 -106.29 43.02 -33.98
N ASN A 27 -106.92 42.02 -33.36
CA ASN A 27 -106.20 41.01 -32.58
C ASN A 27 -105.31 40.10 -33.45
N ILE A 28 -105.72 39.80 -34.69
CA ILE A 28 -104.90 39.07 -35.66
C ILE A 28 -103.66 39.90 -36.04
N LEU A 29 -103.85 41.15 -36.47
CA LEU A 29 -102.74 42.05 -36.81
C LEU A 29 -101.82 42.31 -35.62
N LYS A 30 -102.38 42.47 -34.42
CA LYS A 30 -101.60 42.66 -33.19
C LYS A 30 -100.73 41.43 -32.91
N ARG A 31 -101.28 40.22 -33.04
CA ARG A 31 -100.53 38.98 -32.87
C ARG A 31 -99.43 38.83 -33.91
N GLU A 32 -99.65 39.27 -35.15
CA GLU A 32 -98.63 39.28 -36.21
C GLU A 32 -97.50 40.27 -35.91
N VAL A 33 -97.82 41.47 -35.44
CA VAL A 33 -96.83 42.45 -34.96
C VAL A 33 -96.01 41.90 -33.79
N ASP A 34 -96.67 41.29 -32.80
CA ASP A 34 -95.99 40.69 -31.64
C ASP A 34 -95.07 39.53 -32.06
N THR A 35 -95.51 38.70 -33.01
CA THR A 35 -94.71 37.59 -33.56
C THR A 35 -93.49 38.11 -34.31
N ASN A 36 -93.66 39.13 -35.17
CA ASN A 36 -92.55 39.73 -35.91
C ASN A 36 -91.56 40.43 -34.98
N LYS A 37 -92.04 41.06 -33.91
CA LYS A 37 -91.18 41.65 -32.88
C LYS A 37 -90.35 40.58 -32.17
N GLN A 38 -90.96 39.45 -31.80
CA GLN A 38 -90.23 38.33 -31.19
C GLN A 38 -89.21 37.72 -32.16
N LEU A 39 -89.54 37.55 -33.44
CA LEU A 39 -88.60 37.08 -34.46
C LEU A 39 -87.42 38.04 -34.63
N TYR A 40 -87.68 39.34 -34.66
CA TYR A 40 -86.65 40.37 -34.76
C TYR A 40 -85.74 40.40 -33.53
N GLU A 41 -86.30 40.32 -32.33
CA GLU A 41 -85.55 40.23 -31.07
C GLU A 41 -84.69 38.95 -31.03
N GLY A 42 -85.24 37.81 -31.48
CA GLY A 42 -84.50 36.55 -31.59
C GLY A 42 -83.36 36.62 -32.62
N LEU A 43 -83.56 37.27 -33.76
CA LEU A 43 -82.51 37.52 -34.76
C LEU A 43 -81.43 38.44 -34.20
N LEU A 44 -81.80 39.52 -33.50
CA LEU A 44 -80.86 40.42 -32.83
C LEU A 44 -80.04 39.68 -31.76
N GLN A 45 -80.69 38.81 -30.99
CA GLN A 45 -80.01 38.00 -29.99
C GLN A 45 -79.03 37.04 -30.66
N ARG A 46 -79.44 36.32 -31.71
CA ARG A 46 -78.53 35.46 -32.49
C ARG A 46 -77.39 36.24 -33.15
N LEU A 47 -77.64 37.46 -33.62
CA LEU A 47 -76.58 38.34 -34.16
C LEU A 47 -75.60 38.78 -33.07
N LYS A 48 -76.07 39.10 -31.87
CA LYS A 48 -75.19 39.41 -30.73
C LYS A 48 -74.41 38.19 -30.26
N GLU A 49 -75.04 37.04 -30.12
CA GLU A 49 -74.38 35.78 -29.76
C GLU A 49 -73.34 35.40 -30.82
N ALA A 50 -73.69 35.44 -32.11
CA ALA A 50 -72.76 35.19 -33.20
C ALA A 50 -71.65 36.26 -33.26
N GLY A 51 -71.94 37.53 -32.94
CA GLY A 51 -70.95 38.61 -32.85
C GLY A 51 -70.00 38.46 -31.67
N MET A 52 -70.48 38.01 -30.51
CA MET A 52 -69.65 37.66 -29.36
C MET A 52 -68.81 36.41 -29.63
N SER A 53 -69.39 35.38 -30.27
CA SER A 53 -68.65 34.18 -30.70
C SER A 53 -67.67 34.46 -31.84
N ALA A 54 -67.96 35.41 -32.73
CA ALA A 54 -67.03 35.90 -33.75
C ALA A 54 -65.93 36.78 -33.15
N GLY A 55 -66.23 37.56 -32.11
CA GLY A 55 -65.21 38.24 -31.29
C GLY A 55 -64.36 37.26 -30.47
N MET A 56 -64.86 36.04 -30.26
CA MET A 56 -64.10 34.90 -29.72
C MET A 56 -63.51 33.99 -30.81
N LYS A 57 -63.49 34.40 -32.09
CA LYS A 57 -62.72 33.67 -33.11
C LYS A 57 -61.25 34.02 -32.99
N ALA A 58 -60.51 32.99 -32.57
CA ALA A 58 -59.12 33.00 -32.20
C ALA A 58 -58.84 34.05 -31.13
N SER A 59 -58.95 33.66 -29.86
CA SER A 59 -57.90 34.09 -28.93
C SER A 59 -56.61 33.87 -29.68
N HIS A 60 -56.02 34.96 -30.17
CA HIS A 60 -54.75 34.94 -30.84
C HIS A 60 -53.83 34.28 -29.81
N VAL A 61 -53.55 32.98 -29.97
CA VAL A 61 -52.39 32.34 -29.36
C VAL A 61 -51.24 32.91 -30.17
N ARG A 62 -50.99 34.18 -29.91
CA ARG A 62 -49.79 34.87 -30.30
C ARG A 62 -48.83 34.40 -29.25
N VAL A 63 -47.82 33.65 -29.69
CA VAL A 63 -46.63 33.43 -28.88
C VAL A 63 -46.11 34.84 -28.56
N VAL A 64 -46.40 35.32 -27.34
CA VAL A 64 -45.99 36.66 -26.90
C VAL A 64 -44.48 36.68 -26.78
N ASP A 65 -43.92 35.57 -26.28
CA ASP A 65 -42.49 35.33 -26.19
C ASP A 65 -42.23 33.82 -26.40
N PRO A 66 -41.52 33.42 -27.47
CA PRO A 66 -41.08 32.04 -27.61
C PRO A 66 -40.09 31.73 -26.50
N ALA A 67 -40.18 30.55 -25.89
CA ALA A 67 -39.21 30.14 -24.89
C ALA A 67 -37.81 30.17 -25.52
N GLN A 68 -36.97 31.08 -25.05
CA GLN A 68 -35.60 31.16 -25.52
C GLN A 68 -34.87 29.91 -25.02
N PRO A 69 -34.19 29.16 -25.90
CA PRO A 69 -33.35 28.07 -25.44
C PRO A 69 -32.29 28.66 -24.51
N PRO A 70 -32.05 28.07 -23.34
CA PRO A 70 -31.12 28.63 -22.39
C PRO A 70 -29.70 28.61 -22.98
N ASP A 71 -29.01 29.75 -22.97
CA ASP A 71 -27.64 29.90 -23.50
C ASP A 71 -26.62 28.99 -22.78
N LYS A 72 -26.96 28.56 -21.56
CA LYS A 72 -26.17 27.64 -20.74
C LYS A 72 -27.07 26.57 -20.13
N PRO A 73 -26.58 25.35 -19.93
CA PRO A 73 -27.36 24.27 -19.32
C PRO A 73 -27.82 24.68 -17.92
N ALA A 74 -29.13 24.62 -17.68
CA ALA A 74 -29.73 24.97 -16.39
C ALA A 74 -29.28 24.03 -15.25
N LYS A 75 -29.14 22.73 -15.56
CA LYS A 75 -28.60 21.69 -14.67
C LYS A 75 -27.95 20.59 -15.53
N PRO A 76 -26.90 19.91 -15.04
CA PRO A 76 -26.18 20.14 -13.78
C PRO A 76 -25.12 21.25 -13.88
N SER A 77 -24.81 21.89 -12.74
CA SER A 77 -23.72 22.87 -12.63
C SER A 77 -22.35 22.18 -12.67
N LEU A 78 -21.76 22.08 -13.86
CA LEU A 78 -20.49 21.38 -14.09
C LEU A 78 -19.36 21.83 -13.15
N ALA A 79 -19.20 23.14 -12.93
CA ALA A 79 -18.14 23.66 -12.07
C ALA A 79 -18.27 23.21 -10.60
N LEU A 80 -19.49 23.26 -10.05
CA LEU A 80 -19.76 22.82 -8.68
C LEU A 80 -19.55 21.31 -8.53
N ASN A 81 -20.04 20.52 -9.50
CA ASN A 81 -19.88 19.06 -9.47
C ASN A 81 -18.41 18.66 -9.60
N LEU A 82 -17.64 19.36 -10.46
CA LEU A 82 -16.20 19.14 -10.59
C LEU A 82 -15.45 19.51 -9.31
N LEU A 83 -15.79 20.64 -8.68
CA LEU A 83 -15.17 21.05 -7.42
C LEU A 83 -15.48 20.04 -6.30
N LEU A 84 -16.73 19.59 -6.21
CA LEU A 84 -17.15 18.58 -5.23
C LEU A 84 -16.42 17.25 -5.47
N ALA A 85 -16.35 16.80 -6.73
CA ALA A 85 -15.65 15.57 -7.10
C ALA A 85 -14.14 15.66 -6.81
N LEU A 86 -13.52 16.82 -7.04
CA LEU A 86 -12.10 17.05 -6.73
C LEU A 86 -11.84 17.00 -5.22
N VAL A 87 -12.67 17.66 -4.42
CA VAL A 87 -12.55 17.66 -2.95
C VAL A 87 -12.77 16.26 -2.39
N LEU A 88 -13.82 15.57 -2.82
CA LEU A 88 -14.09 14.19 -2.39
C LEU A 88 -13.00 13.22 -2.84
N GLY A 89 -12.52 13.35 -4.08
CA GLY A 89 -11.44 12.52 -4.61
C GLY A 89 -10.13 12.69 -3.86
N LEU A 90 -9.73 13.94 -3.55
CA LEU A 90 -8.56 14.23 -2.73
C LEU A 90 -8.72 13.71 -1.30
N GLY A 91 -9.90 13.90 -0.70
CA GLY A 91 -10.20 13.41 0.64
C GLY A 91 -10.10 11.88 0.74
N LEU A 92 -10.70 11.16 -0.21
CA LEU A 92 -10.62 9.70 -0.28
C LEU A 92 -9.19 9.23 -0.59
N GLY A 93 -8.45 9.95 -1.44
CA GLY A 93 -7.05 9.64 -1.74
C GLY A 93 -6.16 9.75 -0.51
N LEU A 94 -6.26 10.86 0.23
CA LEU A 94 -5.53 11.04 1.48
C LEU A 94 -5.92 10.00 2.52
N ALA A 95 -7.23 9.75 2.70
CA ALA A 95 -7.73 8.73 3.62
C ALA A 95 -7.18 7.34 3.27
N ALA A 96 -7.13 6.97 1.98
CA ALA A 96 -6.57 5.71 1.53
C ALA A 96 -5.06 5.59 1.83
N VAL A 97 -4.29 6.66 1.67
CA VAL A 97 -2.86 6.68 2.02
C VAL A 97 -2.67 6.44 3.52
N PHE A 98 -3.42 7.15 4.37
CA PHE A 98 -3.36 6.95 5.82
C PHE A 98 -3.83 5.55 6.24
N LEU A 99 -4.87 5.03 5.60
CA LEU A 99 -5.38 3.69 5.87
C LEU A 99 -4.32 2.64 5.52
N GLN A 100 -3.66 2.79 4.36
CA GLN A 100 -2.58 1.91 3.93
C GLN A 100 -1.39 1.96 4.88
N GLU A 101 -0.99 3.15 5.35
CA GLU A 101 0.08 3.29 6.35
C GLU A 101 -0.33 2.68 7.69
N HIS A 102 -1.59 2.80 8.11
CA HIS A 102 -2.07 2.22 9.37
C HIS A 102 -2.10 0.68 9.33
N PHE A 103 -2.31 0.08 8.17
CA PHE A 103 -2.22 -1.37 7.99
C PHE A 103 -0.79 -1.87 7.78
N ASP A 104 0.19 -0.98 7.63
CA ASP A 104 1.60 -1.35 7.56
C ASP A 104 2.16 -1.62 8.96
N ASN A 105 2.20 -2.90 9.32
CA ASN A 105 2.75 -3.37 10.59
C ASN A 105 4.24 -3.76 10.48
N SER A 106 4.95 -3.31 9.45
CA SER A 106 6.36 -3.63 9.28
C SER A 106 7.28 -2.85 10.25
N LEU A 107 8.41 -3.45 10.62
CA LEU A 107 9.43 -2.78 11.44
C LEU A 107 10.31 -1.91 10.54
N LYS A 108 10.33 -0.59 10.77
CA LYS A 108 11.08 0.37 9.95
C LYS A 108 12.23 1.03 10.73
N THR A 109 12.03 1.28 12.02
CA THR A 109 12.95 2.03 12.86
C THR A 109 13.61 1.17 13.95
N SER A 110 14.74 1.65 14.47
CA SER A 110 15.39 1.06 15.64
C SER A 110 14.47 1.05 16.86
N GLU A 111 13.73 2.14 17.05
CA GLU A 111 12.79 2.34 18.14
C GLU A 111 11.64 1.34 18.10
N ASP A 112 11.18 0.95 16.91
CA ASP A 112 10.17 -0.10 16.76
C ASP A 112 10.71 -1.43 17.32
N VAL A 113 11.95 -1.79 16.99
CA VAL A 113 12.57 -3.04 17.46
C VAL A 113 12.69 -3.05 18.97
N GLU A 114 13.23 -1.98 19.56
CA GLU A 114 13.40 -1.88 21.02
C GLU A 114 12.06 -1.88 21.75
N ARG A 115 11.04 -1.21 21.18
CA ARG A 115 9.71 -1.13 21.78
C ARG A 115 8.95 -2.46 21.72
N PHE A 116 9.02 -3.17 20.60
CA PHE A 116 8.21 -4.38 20.38
C PHE A 116 8.91 -5.68 20.79
N LEU A 117 10.23 -5.76 20.64
CA LEU A 117 11.00 -6.97 20.94
C LEU A 117 11.77 -6.87 22.26
N HIS A 118 11.95 -5.67 22.81
CA HIS A 118 12.82 -5.41 23.97
C HIS A 118 14.24 -5.97 23.75
N LEU A 119 14.71 -5.87 22.50
CA LEU A 119 16.04 -6.29 22.08
C LEU A 119 16.83 -5.06 21.62
N PRO A 120 18.14 -5.02 21.90
CA PRO A 120 19.00 -4.01 21.32
C PRO A 120 19.10 -4.21 19.80
N VAL A 121 19.14 -3.09 19.07
CA VAL A 121 19.46 -3.08 17.65
C VAL A 121 20.98 -3.07 17.50
N LEU A 122 21.54 -4.12 16.92
CA LEU A 122 22.99 -4.25 16.75
C LEU A 122 23.50 -3.38 15.60
N ALA A 123 22.73 -3.27 14.52
CA ALA A 123 23.07 -2.43 13.37
C ALA A 123 21.87 -2.18 12.44
N LEU A 124 21.98 -1.07 11.68
CA LEU A 124 21.12 -0.69 10.57
C LEU A 124 21.90 -0.83 9.26
N ILE A 125 21.50 -1.76 8.40
CA ILE A 125 22.16 -2.03 7.12
C ILE A 125 21.34 -1.43 5.96
N PRO A 126 21.88 -0.44 5.23
CA PRO A 126 21.24 0.12 4.04
C PRO A 126 20.94 -0.89 2.93
N SER A 127 19.93 -0.60 2.12
CA SER A 127 19.81 -1.18 0.79
C SER A 127 20.87 -0.63 -0.18
N LEU A 128 21.44 -1.51 -1.01
CA LEU A 128 22.36 -1.11 -2.10
C LEU A 128 21.70 -0.18 -3.10
N GLU A 129 20.40 -0.33 -3.33
CA GLU A 129 19.66 0.57 -4.21
C GLU A 129 19.66 1.97 -3.63
N SER A 130 19.28 2.13 -2.35
CA SER A 130 19.29 3.41 -1.64
C SER A 130 20.60 4.16 -1.82
N LEU A 131 21.72 3.49 -1.58
CA LEU A 131 23.07 4.05 -1.66
C LEU A 131 23.50 4.45 -3.08
N ASN A 132 22.99 3.77 -4.10
CA ASN A 132 23.32 4.07 -5.51
C ASN A 132 22.48 5.22 -6.10
N GLY A 133 21.66 5.92 -5.31
CA GLY A 133 20.97 7.13 -5.74
C GLY A 133 19.93 6.95 -6.87
N ARG A 134 19.51 5.71 -7.17
CA ARG A 134 18.44 5.44 -8.15
C ARG A 134 17.10 6.00 -7.65
N ARG A 135 16.81 7.27 -7.96
CA ARG A 135 15.48 7.86 -7.77
C ARG A 135 14.42 6.96 -8.40
N ARG A 136 13.64 6.23 -7.59
CA ARG A 136 12.31 5.81 -8.03
C ARG A 136 11.49 7.08 -8.08
N ALA A 137 11.44 7.72 -9.24
CA ALA A 137 10.46 8.75 -9.50
C ALA A 137 9.09 8.10 -9.35
N TYR A 138 8.36 8.46 -8.28
CA TYR A 138 6.96 8.09 -8.14
C TYR A 138 6.20 8.60 -9.37
N GLY A 139 5.53 7.69 -10.09
CA GLY A 139 4.42 8.04 -10.99
C GLY A 139 4.69 8.32 -12.46
N LEU A 140 5.92 8.18 -12.99
CA LEU A 140 6.18 8.28 -14.45
C LEU A 140 6.95 7.06 -14.96
N PRO A 141 6.51 6.39 -16.04
CA PRO A 141 7.26 5.30 -16.64
C PRO A 141 8.51 5.87 -17.30
N THR A 142 9.61 5.92 -16.57
CA THR A 142 10.89 6.36 -17.13
C THR A 142 11.34 5.39 -18.22
N PRO A 143 11.68 5.86 -19.43
CA PRO A 143 12.13 5.00 -20.51
C PRO A 143 13.45 4.32 -20.13
N LYS A 144 13.51 3.00 -20.35
CA LYS A 144 14.62 2.07 -20.03
C LYS A 144 15.99 2.42 -20.65
N ARG A 145 16.20 3.60 -21.23
CA ARG A 145 17.39 3.94 -22.04
C ARG A 145 18.36 4.98 -21.45
N LEU A 146 18.08 5.54 -20.27
CA LEU A 146 19.06 6.35 -19.54
C LEU A 146 19.56 5.59 -18.30
N ALA A 147 20.09 4.39 -18.54
CA ALA A 147 20.87 3.65 -17.55
C ALA A 147 22.26 4.30 -17.47
N SER A 148 22.39 5.34 -16.65
CA SER A 148 23.69 5.80 -16.20
C SER A 148 24.40 4.68 -15.44
N ARG A 149 25.67 4.49 -15.79
CA ARG A 149 26.60 3.44 -15.35
C ARG A 149 26.41 3.06 -13.89
N SER A 150 26.05 1.80 -13.63
CA SER A 150 26.24 1.20 -12.31
C SER A 150 27.74 1.27 -11.99
N VAL A 151 28.08 1.93 -10.89
CA VAL A 151 29.47 2.09 -10.42
C VAL A 151 30.02 0.77 -9.84
N LEU A 152 29.19 -0.26 -9.69
CA LEU A 152 29.62 -1.59 -9.29
C LEU A 152 29.69 -2.52 -10.51
N PRO A 153 30.83 -3.21 -10.75
CA PRO A 153 30.92 -4.23 -11.78
C PRO A 153 29.91 -5.35 -11.46
N ALA A 154 29.11 -5.76 -12.46
CA ALA A 154 28.15 -6.86 -12.34
C ALA A 154 28.78 -8.24 -11.99
N ALA A 155 30.10 -8.30 -11.78
CA ALA A 155 30.90 -9.49 -11.54
C ALA A 155 31.62 -9.53 -10.17
N ALA A 156 31.54 -8.45 -9.38
CA ALA A 156 32.15 -8.42 -8.04
C ALA A 156 31.39 -9.40 -7.12
N PRO A 157 32.08 -10.32 -6.43
CA PRO A 157 31.40 -11.25 -5.54
C PRO A 157 30.73 -10.49 -4.39
N ALA A 158 29.61 -11.00 -3.87
CA ALA A 158 28.80 -10.32 -2.85
C ALA A 158 29.59 -9.98 -1.57
N TRP A 159 30.68 -10.70 -1.29
CA TRP A 159 31.59 -10.42 -0.18
C TRP A 159 32.50 -9.20 -0.41
N HIS A 160 32.68 -8.78 -1.65
CA HIS A 160 33.49 -7.61 -2.02
C HIS A 160 32.79 -6.28 -1.70
N LEU A 161 31.52 -6.31 -1.26
CA LEU A 161 30.71 -5.12 -0.98
C LEU A 161 31.24 -4.30 0.21
N VAL A 162 31.90 -4.92 1.19
CA VAL A 162 32.54 -4.24 2.33
C VAL A 162 33.99 -3.81 2.02
N SER A 163 34.63 -4.45 1.04
CA SER A 163 36.04 -4.20 0.67
C SER A 163 36.23 -3.26 -0.54
N GLY A 164 35.16 -2.72 -1.11
CA GLY A 164 35.23 -1.83 -2.27
C GLY A 164 35.60 -0.39 -1.91
N ASN A 165 36.29 0.32 -2.81
CA ASN A 165 36.71 1.73 -2.64
C ASN A 165 35.66 2.78 -3.10
N GLY A 166 34.38 2.40 -3.25
CA GLY A 166 33.31 3.34 -3.61
C GLY A 166 32.61 3.98 -2.39
N GLU A 167 31.95 5.13 -2.57
CA GLU A 167 31.19 5.80 -1.50
C GLU A 167 30.08 4.91 -0.92
N GLY A 168 29.38 4.14 -1.76
CA GLY A 168 28.35 3.18 -1.31
C GLY A 168 28.91 1.97 -0.55
N SER A 169 30.08 1.46 -0.94
CA SER A 169 30.77 0.39 -0.20
C SER A 169 31.37 0.89 1.11
N THR A 170 31.70 2.18 1.20
CA THR A 170 32.17 2.81 2.45
C THR A 170 31.05 2.87 3.50
N LYS A 171 29.83 3.29 3.12
CA LYS A 171 28.68 3.33 4.04
C LYS A 171 28.24 1.94 4.51
N LEU A 172 28.21 0.94 3.61
CA LEU A 172 27.94 -0.45 4.00
C LEU A 172 29.05 -1.04 4.87
N GLY A 173 30.31 -0.76 4.52
CA GLY A 173 31.45 -1.19 5.31
C GLY A 173 31.37 -0.66 6.73
N GLU A 174 30.98 0.60 6.90
CA GLU A 174 30.80 1.19 8.23
C GLU A 174 29.64 0.56 9.01
N ALA A 175 28.52 0.27 8.35
CA ALA A 175 27.40 -0.45 8.97
C ALA A 175 27.83 -1.83 9.51
N PHE A 176 28.67 -2.56 8.78
CA PHE A 176 29.17 -3.87 9.23
C PHE A 176 30.28 -3.75 10.29
N ARG A 177 31.09 -2.69 10.28
CA ARG A 177 32.04 -2.40 11.38
C ARG A 177 31.32 -2.02 12.67
N SER A 178 30.22 -1.27 12.55
CA SER A 178 29.32 -0.97 13.67
C SER A 178 28.69 -2.27 14.20
N LEU A 179 28.13 -3.12 13.31
CA LEU A 179 27.59 -4.43 13.69
C LEU A 179 28.63 -5.28 14.45
N ARG A 180 29.86 -5.37 13.94
CA ARG A 180 30.96 -6.07 14.61
C ARG A 180 31.17 -5.54 16.02
N THR A 181 31.26 -4.22 16.17
CA THR A 181 31.51 -3.57 17.47
C THR A 181 30.36 -3.85 18.44
N SER A 182 29.10 -3.73 18.00
CA SER A 182 27.92 -4.05 18.81
C SER A 182 27.90 -5.52 19.24
N VAL A 183 28.31 -6.45 18.36
CA VAL A 183 28.42 -7.87 18.71
C VAL A 183 29.51 -8.10 19.76
N LEU A 184 30.67 -7.47 19.62
CA LEU A 184 31.77 -7.57 20.59
C LEU A 184 31.40 -6.98 21.97
N LEU A 185 30.51 -5.98 22.00
CA LEU A 185 30.03 -5.32 23.23
C LEU A 185 28.68 -5.87 23.75
N SER A 186 28.11 -6.87 23.07
CA SER A 186 26.76 -7.39 23.37
C SER A 186 26.66 -8.10 24.72
N THR A 187 27.79 -8.47 25.31
CA THR A 187 27.86 -9.19 26.59
C THR A 187 28.92 -8.53 27.49
N PRO A 188 28.68 -8.42 28.82
CA PRO A 188 29.56 -7.65 29.70
C PRO A 188 30.94 -8.28 29.95
N GLU A 189 31.05 -9.61 29.88
CA GLU A 189 32.30 -10.33 30.22
C GLU A 189 33.13 -10.62 28.97
N GLN A 190 32.60 -11.45 28.06
CA GLN A 190 33.28 -11.88 26.84
C GLN A 190 32.28 -12.03 25.72
N ALA A 191 32.63 -11.49 24.55
CA ALA A 191 31.83 -11.58 23.34
C ALA A 191 31.52 -13.06 23.00
N PRO A 192 30.28 -13.37 22.59
CA PRO A 192 29.92 -14.72 22.14
C PRO A 192 30.79 -15.12 20.95
N ARG A 193 31.50 -16.23 21.10
CA ARG A 193 32.42 -16.79 20.12
C ARG A 193 31.71 -17.69 19.12
N LEU A 194 30.65 -18.36 19.54
CA LEU A 194 29.78 -19.15 18.67
C LEU A 194 28.47 -18.43 18.41
N LEU A 195 28.31 -17.94 17.18
CA LEU A 195 27.19 -17.10 16.76
C LEU A 195 26.34 -17.77 15.70
N LEU A 196 25.02 -17.67 15.86
CA LEU A 196 24.05 -18.03 14.82
C LEU A 196 23.43 -16.77 14.24
N THR A 197 23.37 -16.68 12.92
CA THR A 197 22.54 -15.67 12.25
C THR A 197 21.28 -16.34 11.71
N SER A 198 20.12 -15.87 12.15
CA SER A 198 18.83 -16.37 11.68
C SER A 198 17.81 -15.25 11.54
N SER A 199 16.60 -15.57 11.10
CA SER A 199 15.59 -14.59 10.73
C SER A 199 14.18 -15.20 10.77
N ALA A 200 13.13 -14.38 10.64
CA ALA A 200 11.75 -14.87 10.65
C ALA A 200 11.37 -15.59 9.35
N GLN A 201 11.79 -15.06 8.20
CA GLN A 201 11.40 -15.50 6.87
C GLN A 201 12.59 -15.70 5.90
N PRO A 202 12.42 -16.47 4.82
CA PRO A 202 13.38 -16.53 3.73
C PRO A 202 13.60 -15.15 3.09
N GLY A 203 14.82 -14.86 2.64
CA GLY A 203 15.11 -13.64 1.87
C GLY A 203 15.49 -12.39 2.68
N GLU A 204 15.41 -12.43 4.02
CA GLU A 204 15.71 -11.25 4.87
C GLU A 204 17.21 -10.86 4.93
N GLY A 205 18.08 -11.62 4.27
CA GLY A 205 19.51 -11.31 4.12
C GLY A 205 20.44 -11.92 5.17
N LYS A 206 20.02 -12.98 5.86
CA LYS A 206 20.84 -13.79 6.80
C LYS A 206 22.27 -14.01 6.29
N THR A 207 22.43 -14.74 5.18
CA THR A 207 23.73 -15.06 4.59
C THR A 207 24.58 -13.81 4.32
N THR A 208 23.97 -12.71 3.87
CA THR A 208 24.66 -11.44 3.64
C THR A 208 25.19 -10.86 4.96
N VAL A 209 24.37 -10.88 6.01
CA VAL A 209 24.77 -10.40 7.34
C VAL A 209 25.85 -11.29 7.93
N THR A 210 25.66 -12.62 7.94
CA THR A 210 26.61 -13.60 8.48
C THR A 210 27.98 -13.45 7.81
N LEU A 211 27.99 -13.38 6.48
CA LEU A 211 29.22 -13.30 5.70
C LEU A 211 29.99 -12.01 5.97
N ASN A 212 29.30 -10.85 5.97
CA ASN A 212 29.99 -9.57 6.14
C ASN A 212 30.40 -9.33 7.60
N LEU A 213 29.66 -9.88 8.57
CA LEU A 213 30.11 -9.92 9.95
C LEU A 213 31.38 -10.76 10.11
N ALA A 214 31.43 -11.95 9.48
CA ALA A 214 32.62 -12.82 9.50
C ALA A 214 33.85 -12.10 8.90
N ILE A 215 33.68 -11.42 7.77
CA ILE A 215 34.75 -10.63 7.14
C ILE A 215 35.19 -9.47 8.04
N SER A 216 34.25 -8.75 8.65
CA SER A 216 34.57 -7.63 9.52
C SER A 216 35.35 -8.07 10.77
N LEU A 217 35.01 -9.23 11.33
CA LEU A 217 35.75 -9.87 12.42
C LEU A 217 37.14 -10.32 11.97
N ALA A 218 37.27 -10.97 10.81
CA ALA A 218 38.56 -11.40 10.28
C ALA A 218 39.52 -10.24 9.98
N GLN A 219 38.98 -9.10 9.51
CA GLN A 219 39.72 -7.86 9.30
C GLN A 219 40.24 -7.23 10.60
N LEU A 220 39.70 -7.61 11.77
CA LEU A 220 40.24 -7.21 13.08
C LEU A 220 41.50 -8.03 13.45
N GLY A 221 41.87 -9.03 12.64
CA GLY A 221 42.95 -9.97 12.92
C GLY A 221 42.48 -11.25 13.62
N GLU A 222 41.17 -11.42 13.81
CA GLU A 222 40.61 -12.59 14.48
C GLU A 222 40.53 -13.80 13.57
N ARG A 223 40.82 -14.99 14.10
CA ARG A 223 40.61 -16.24 13.36
C ARG A 223 39.13 -16.59 13.36
N VAL A 224 38.50 -16.52 12.19
CA VAL A 224 37.06 -16.72 12.01
C VAL A 224 36.77 -17.94 11.14
N LEU A 225 35.80 -18.75 11.56
CA LEU A 225 35.23 -19.82 10.75
C LEU A 225 33.78 -19.48 10.38
N LEU A 226 33.46 -19.42 9.10
CA LEU A 226 32.10 -19.27 8.59
C LEU A 226 31.55 -20.61 8.11
N VAL A 227 30.42 -21.04 8.67
CA VAL A 227 29.82 -22.35 8.41
C VAL A 227 28.45 -22.17 7.75
N ASP A 228 28.24 -22.83 6.61
CA ASP A 228 26.95 -22.90 5.91
C ASP A 228 26.11 -24.02 6.52
N ALA A 229 25.36 -23.68 7.57
CA ALA A 229 24.47 -24.61 8.27
C ALA A 229 23.02 -24.57 7.72
N ASP A 230 22.75 -23.80 6.65
CA ASP A 230 21.52 -23.94 5.86
C ASP A 230 21.67 -25.08 4.85
N LEU A 231 21.43 -26.29 5.35
CA LEU A 231 21.50 -27.52 4.56
C LEU A 231 20.38 -27.62 3.50
N ARG A 232 19.39 -26.71 3.52
CA ARG A 232 18.25 -26.72 2.59
C ARG A 232 18.48 -25.81 1.40
N ARG A 233 19.03 -24.62 1.63
CA ARG A 233 19.31 -23.61 0.60
C ARG A 233 20.71 -23.01 0.77
N PRO A 234 21.78 -23.82 0.64
CA PRO A 234 23.13 -23.34 0.88
C PRO A 234 23.53 -22.27 -0.13
N CYS A 235 24.17 -21.21 0.38
CA CYS A 235 24.47 -19.99 -0.38
C CYS A 235 25.93 -19.55 -0.29
N ILE A 236 26.70 -19.99 0.72
CA ILE A 236 28.07 -19.51 0.94
C ILE A 236 29.00 -19.92 -0.20
N HIS A 237 28.92 -21.16 -0.66
CA HIS A 237 29.72 -21.65 -1.80
C HIS A 237 29.50 -20.79 -3.07
N LYS A 238 28.29 -20.28 -3.29
CA LYS A 238 27.97 -19.39 -4.42
C LYS A 238 28.59 -18.02 -4.23
N ALA A 239 28.52 -17.47 -3.02
CA ALA A 239 29.08 -16.17 -2.69
C ALA A 239 30.60 -16.13 -2.93
N PHE A 240 31.31 -17.20 -2.58
CA PHE A 240 32.76 -17.34 -2.78
C PHE A 240 33.17 -17.97 -4.12
N LYS A 241 32.21 -18.24 -5.02
CA LYS A 241 32.44 -18.91 -6.32
C LYS A 241 33.22 -20.23 -6.20
N MET A 242 32.95 -20.99 -5.13
CA MET A 242 33.56 -22.29 -4.90
C MET A 242 32.77 -23.38 -5.63
N ALA A 243 33.49 -24.35 -6.22
CA ALA A 243 32.87 -25.55 -6.74
C ALA A 243 32.23 -26.35 -5.58
N GLY A 244 31.04 -26.92 -5.80
CA GLY A 244 30.43 -27.84 -4.85
C GLY A 244 31.37 -29.02 -4.56
N GLY A 245 31.45 -29.45 -3.30
CA GLY A 245 32.41 -30.46 -2.87
C GLY A 245 32.18 -30.94 -1.44
N ARG A 246 33.23 -31.47 -0.81
CA ARG A 246 33.20 -31.89 0.60
C ARG A 246 32.87 -30.70 1.51
N GLY A 247 31.92 -30.91 2.41
CA GLY A 247 31.40 -29.86 3.29
C GLY A 247 30.91 -30.41 4.62
N LEU A 248 30.14 -29.61 5.34
CA LEU A 248 29.57 -29.95 6.65
C LEU A 248 28.86 -31.30 6.61
N VAL A 249 28.06 -31.57 5.58
CA VAL A 249 27.31 -32.83 5.44
C VAL A 249 28.24 -34.03 5.28
N SER A 250 29.35 -33.90 4.54
CA SER A 250 30.35 -34.96 4.39
C SER A 250 30.98 -35.33 5.74
N TYR A 251 31.22 -34.35 6.61
CA TYR A 251 31.68 -34.61 7.97
C TYR A 251 30.58 -35.24 8.86
N LEU A 252 29.37 -34.69 8.83
CA LEU A 252 28.25 -35.17 9.67
C LEU A 252 27.84 -36.60 9.32
N THR A 253 28.06 -37.04 8.08
CA THR A 253 27.83 -38.42 7.61
C THR A 253 29.03 -39.35 7.79
N GLY A 254 30.16 -38.86 8.31
CA GLY A 254 31.37 -39.66 8.56
C GLY A 254 32.20 -39.97 7.31
N GLN A 255 31.94 -39.29 6.19
CA GLN A 255 32.70 -39.49 4.95
C GLN A 255 34.06 -38.80 4.95
N GLN A 256 34.23 -37.76 5.79
CA GLN A 256 35.43 -36.94 5.89
C GLN A 256 35.67 -36.51 7.35
N GLU A 257 36.92 -36.27 7.70
CA GLU A 257 37.30 -35.59 8.95
C GLU A 257 37.07 -34.09 8.87
N TRP A 258 37.00 -33.41 10.02
CA TRP A 258 36.57 -32.01 10.06
C TRP A 258 37.58 -31.08 9.38
N GLU A 259 38.88 -31.33 9.54
CA GLU A 259 39.93 -30.54 8.88
C GLU A 259 39.83 -30.63 7.35
N ALA A 260 39.35 -31.75 6.83
CA ALA A 260 39.19 -31.96 5.41
C ALA A 260 38.03 -31.15 4.82
N VAL A 261 37.05 -30.73 5.63
CA VAL A 261 35.88 -29.96 5.15
C VAL A 261 36.02 -28.44 5.38
N VAL A 262 37.13 -28.01 5.97
CA VAL A 262 37.51 -26.60 6.10
C VAL A 262 38.26 -26.16 4.85
N HIS A 263 37.84 -25.04 4.28
CA HIS A 263 38.41 -24.46 3.07
C HIS A 263 38.90 -23.03 3.34
N PRO A 264 40.11 -22.65 2.90
CA PRO A 264 40.57 -21.28 3.02
C PRO A 264 39.74 -20.35 2.13
N SER A 265 39.45 -19.15 2.63
CA SER A 265 38.84 -18.10 1.81
C SER A 265 39.89 -17.16 1.21
N PRO A 266 39.53 -16.31 0.23
CA PRO A 266 40.39 -15.22 -0.23
C PRO A 266 40.63 -14.11 0.81
N VAL A 267 39.88 -14.12 1.92
CA VAL A 267 39.99 -13.14 3.01
C VAL A 267 40.91 -13.71 4.08
N GLU A 268 41.94 -12.96 4.44
CA GLU A 268 42.88 -13.34 5.49
C GLU A 268 42.14 -13.57 6.82
N ASN A 269 42.58 -14.58 7.59
CA ASN A 269 41.98 -15.01 8.86
C ASN A 269 40.53 -15.52 8.78
N LEU A 270 39.97 -15.73 7.57
CA LEU A 270 38.64 -16.31 7.38
C LEU A 270 38.72 -17.65 6.65
N ASP A 271 38.26 -18.69 7.32
CA ASP A 271 38.05 -20.02 6.74
C ASP A 271 36.55 -20.32 6.59
N LEU A 272 36.22 -21.24 5.68
CA LEU A 272 34.85 -21.56 5.29
C LEU A 272 34.59 -23.06 5.44
N VAL A 273 33.40 -23.40 5.92
CA VAL A 273 32.83 -24.75 5.80
C VAL A 273 31.52 -24.61 5.03
N ILE A 274 31.53 -25.05 3.78
CA ILE A 274 30.33 -25.07 2.93
C ILE A 274 29.43 -26.26 3.32
N CYS A 275 28.16 -26.23 2.94
CA CYS A 275 27.20 -27.31 3.22
C CYS A 275 27.68 -28.67 2.66
N GLY A 276 28.16 -28.68 1.41
CA GLY A 276 28.45 -29.90 0.66
C GLY A 276 27.17 -30.48 0.02
N PRO A 277 27.06 -31.81 -0.18
CA PRO A 277 25.89 -32.42 -0.81
C PRO A 277 24.63 -32.19 0.05
N ILE A 278 23.52 -31.82 -0.59
CA ILE A 278 22.24 -31.58 0.11
C ILE A 278 21.74 -32.91 0.68
N PRO A 279 21.54 -33.02 2.01
CA PRO A 279 21.10 -34.27 2.63
C PRO A 279 19.58 -34.43 2.55
N PRO A 280 19.06 -35.68 2.59
CA PRO A 280 17.63 -35.92 2.67
C PRO A 280 17.03 -35.49 4.03
N ASN A 281 17.79 -35.62 5.13
CA ASN A 281 17.34 -35.36 6.50
C ASN A 281 18.22 -34.30 7.22
N PRO A 282 18.07 -32.99 6.90
CA PRO A 282 18.85 -31.92 7.54
C PRO A 282 18.78 -31.88 9.07
N ALA A 283 17.58 -31.94 9.64
CA ALA A 283 17.36 -31.75 11.08
C ALA A 283 18.04 -32.83 11.92
N GLU A 284 18.03 -34.08 11.47
CA GLU A 284 18.69 -35.21 12.15
C GLU A 284 20.21 -34.98 12.23
N LEU A 285 20.81 -34.59 11.09
CA LEU A 285 22.24 -34.29 11.03
C LEU A 285 22.62 -33.11 11.95
N LEU A 286 21.80 -32.06 11.98
CA LEU A 286 22.03 -30.90 12.83
C LEU A 286 21.84 -31.20 14.33
N SER A 287 21.00 -32.17 14.68
CA SER A 287 20.82 -32.61 16.08
C SER A 287 21.87 -33.60 16.57
N SER A 288 22.75 -34.07 15.69
CA SER A 288 23.70 -35.15 15.98
C SER A 288 24.83 -34.76 16.93
N GLU A 289 25.37 -35.74 17.67
CA GLU A 289 26.60 -35.56 18.46
C GLU A 289 27.81 -35.16 17.61
N ARG A 290 27.81 -35.52 16.31
CA ARG A 290 28.87 -35.11 15.39
C ARG A 290 28.89 -33.59 15.20
N LEU A 291 27.73 -32.94 15.06
CA LEU A 291 27.72 -31.47 14.99
C LEU A 291 28.28 -30.84 16.27
N ARG A 292 27.91 -31.37 17.45
CA ARG A 292 28.44 -30.90 18.74
C ARG A 292 29.96 -31.10 18.85
N ALA A 293 30.48 -32.20 18.31
CA ALA A 293 31.92 -32.44 18.24
C ALA A 293 32.62 -31.45 17.30
N PHE A 294 32.05 -31.21 16.11
CA PHE A 294 32.54 -30.22 15.15
C PHE A 294 32.63 -28.82 15.75
N LEU A 295 31.57 -28.35 16.41
CA LEU A 295 31.54 -27.02 17.01
C LEU A 295 32.60 -26.87 18.11
N ARG A 296 32.79 -27.91 18.94
CA ARG A 296 33.85 -27.92 19.97
C ARG A 296 35.25 -27.87 19.34
N GLN A 297 35.50 -28.63 18.29
CA GLN A 297 36.78 -28.62 17.57
C GLN A 297 37.02 -27.27 16.90
N ALA A 298 35.99 -26.68 16.28
CA ALA A 298 36.06 -25.36 15.68
C ALA A 298 36.41 -24.28 16.72
N LEU A 299 35.77 -24.28 17.89
CA LEU A 299 36.04 -23.32 18.97
C LEU A 299 37.43 -23.47 19.62
N GLN A 300 38.10 -24.61 19.45
CA GLN A 300 39.50 -24.76 19.88
C GLN A 300 40.48 -24.08 18.90
N ARG A 301 40.14 -24.02 17.61
CA ARG A 301 41.02 -23.49 16.56
C ARG A 301 40.70 -22.06 16.13
N TYR A 302 39.45 -21.65 16.23
CA TYR A 302 38.97 -20.34 15.79
C TYR A 302 38.51 -19.52 16.99
N HIS A 303 38.78 -18.21 16.94
CA HIS A 303 38.29 -17.32 17.98
C HIS A 303 36.78 -17.10 17.83
N PHE A 304 36.30 -16.88 16.60
CA PHE A 304 34.88 -16.81 16.28
C PHE A 304 34.43 -17.90 15.30
N VAL A 305 33.25 -18.45 15.53
CA VAL A 305 32.57 -19.41 14.64
C VAL A 305 31.18 -18.87 14.36
N LEU A 306 30.89 -18.58 13.09
CA LEU A 306 29.60 -18.03 12.65
C LEU A 306 28.85 -19.07 11.83
N LEU A 307 27.60 -19.31 12.19
CA LEU A 307 26.70 -20.23 11.51
C LEU A 307 25.65 -19.46 10.71
N ASP A 308 25.63 -19.65 9.40
CA ASP A 308 24.48 -19.25 8.56
C ASP A 308 23.39 -20.30 8.64
N SER A 309 22.12 -19.89 8.74
CA SER A 309 21.03 -20.80 9.06
C SER A 309 19.75 -20.52 8.26
N PRO A 310 18.84 -21.50 8.17
CA PRO A 310 17.51 -21.26 7.61
C PRO A 310 16.67 -20.36 8.56
N PRO A 311 15.50 -19.86 8.12
CA PRO A 311 14.65 -19.04 8.98
C PRO A 311 13.94 -19.83 10.09
N LEU A 312 13.77 -19.21 11.27
CA LEU A 312 13.25 -19.81 12.51
C LEU A 312 11.80 -20.30 12.40
N LEU A 313 10.95 -19.60 11.63
CA LEU A 313 9.53 -19.91 11.56
C LEU A 313 9.20 -21.11 10.64
N HIS A 314 10.07 -21.42 9.67
CA HIS A 314 9.73 -22.36 8.59
C HIS A 314 10.17 -23.79 8.91
N VAL A 315 11.31 -23.95 9.58
CA VAL A 315 11.94 -25.25 9.80
C VAL A 315 12.53 -25.36 11.20
N ALA A 316 12.68 -26.58 11.71
CA ALA A 316 13.23 -26.85 13.04
C ALA A 316 14.76 -26.63 13.11
N ASP A 317 15.44 -26.74 11.98
CA ASP A 317 16.89 -26.67 11.82
C ASP A 317 17.52 -25.47 12.55
N ALA A 318 16.97 -24.27 12.36
CA ALA A 318 17.48 -23.05 13.00
C ALA A 318 17.27 -23.03 14.51
N ARG A 319 16.20 -23.66 15.02
CA ARG A 319 15.94 -23.79 16.46
C ARG A 319 16.90 -24.77 17.12
N ILE A 320 17.21 -25.87 16.43
CA ILE A 320 18.23 -26.83 16.87
C ILE A 320 19.59 -26.12 16.98
N LEU A 321 19.99 -25.39 15.93
CA LEU A 321 21.22 -24.61 15.94
C LEU A 321 21.23 -23.53 17.03
N ALA A 322 20.11 -22.82 17.22
CA ALA A 322 19.99 -21.75 18.21
C ALA A 322 20.24 -22.25 19.64
N ALA A 323 19.84 -23.48 19.96
CA ALA A 323 20.10 -24.10 21.26
C ALA A 323 21.56 -24.52 21.49
N LEU A 324 22.40 -24.54 20.44
CA LEU A 324 23.79 -24.97 20.50
C LEU A 324 24.80 -23.81 20.51
N VAL A 325 24.35 -22.59 20.24
CA VAL A 325 25.21 -21.40 20.12
C VAL A 325 25.18 -20.53 21.38
N GLU A 326 26.18 -19.67 21.53
CA GLU A 326 26.29 -18.73 22.66
C GLU A 326 25.46 -17.45 22.42
N GLY A 327 25.25 -17.08 21.15
CA GLY A 327 24.47 -15.91 20.78
C GLY A 327 23.77 -16.05 19.43
N VAL A 328 22.54 -15.52 19.35
CA VAL A 328 21.74 -15.46 18.11
C VAL A 328 21.58 -14.01 17.68
N VAL A 329 21.98 -13.72 16.44
CA VAL A 329 21.72 -12.46 15.74
C VAL A 329 20.44 -12.62 14.91
N LEU A 330 19.41 -11.86 15.26
CA LEU A 330 18.12 -11.90 14.56
C LEU A 330 18.08 -10.87 13.43
N VAL A 331 18.17 -11.32 12.19
CA VAL A 331 18.08 -10.45 11.01
C VAL A 331 16.61 -10.19 10.70
N VAL A 332 16.29 -8.93 10.43
CA VAL A 332 14.94 -8.46 10.11
C VAL A 332 15.03 -7.60 8.87
N GLN A 333 14.21 -7.88 7.86
CA GLN A 333 14.15 -7.01 6.69
C GLN A 333 13.25 -5.81 6.98
N GLY A 334 13.85 -4.62 7.03
CA GLY A 334 13.16 -3.38 7.36
C GLY A 334 12.12 -2.97 6.32
N GLY A 335 11.00 -2.39 6.79
CA GLY A 335 9.89 -1.94 5.94
C GLY A 335 9.18 -3.05 5.15
N THR A 336 9.50 -4.31 5.42
CA THR A 336 8.92 -5.47 4.72
C THR A 336 8.37 -6.50 5.71
N THR A 337 9.13 -6.82 6.77
CA THR A 337 8.77 -7.90 7.69
C THR A 337 7.76 -7.43 8.72
N PRO A 338 6.57 -8.05 8.82
CA PRO A 338 5.60 -7.73 9.87
C PRO A 338 6.15 -8.00 11.27
N ARG A 339 5.94 -7.07 12.19
CA ARG A 339 6.40 -7.16 13.59
C ARG A 339 5.97 -8.45 14.28
N GLU A 340 4.76 -8.95 13.98
CA GLU A 340 4.22 -10.16 14.60
C GLU A 340 5.04 -11.41 14.21
N LEU A 341 5.60 -11.45 13.00
CA LEU A 341 6.44 -12.56 12.56
C LEU A 341 7.81 -12.51 13.25
N VAL A 342 8.37 -11.32 13.39
CA VAL A 342 9.65 -11.13 14.09
C VAL A 342 9.52 -11.51 15.56
N GLN A 343 8.42 -11.09 16.21
CA GLN A 343 8.14 -11.44 17.60
C GLN A 343 8.00 -12.96 17.78
N ARG A 344 7.30 -13.65 16.86
CA ARG A 344 7.22 -15.12 16.89
C ARG A 344 8.58 -15.79 16.71
N ALA A 345 9.43 -15.26 15.82
CA ALA A 345 10.77 -15.80 15.60
C ALA A 345 11.64 -15.63 16.85
N TYR A 346 11.56 -14.47 17.51
CA TYR A 346 12.20 -14.21 18.79
C TYR A 346 11.75 -15.20 19.88
N VAL A 347 10.43 -15.41 20.02
CA VAL A 347 9.87 -16.37 20.98
C VAL A 347 10.37 -17.78 20.68
N TYR A 348 10.37 -18.22 19.42
CA TYR A 348 10.88 -19.55 19.04
C TYR A 348 12.35 -19.77 19.36
N ALA A 349 13.19 -18.73 19.24
CA ALA A 349 14.58 -18.80 19.67
C ALA A 349 14.68 -18.90 21.21
N ARG A 350 13.87 -18.13 21.94
CA ARG A 350 13.86 -18.17 23.41
C ARG A 350 13.30 -19.45 24.00
N ASP A 351 12.29 -20.05 23.38
CA ASP A 351 11.65 -21.29 23.84
C ASP A 351 12.64 -22.47 23.85
N VAL A 352 13.65 -22.44 22.98
CA VAL A 352 14.75 -23.42 22.97
C VAL A 352 15.94 -23.03 23.85
N GLY A 353 15.80 -21.98 24.66
CA GLY A 353 16.83 -21.48 25.57
C GLY A 353 17.92 -20.65 24.91
N ALA A 354 17.75 -20.22 23.65
CA ALA A 354 18.79 -19.46 22.96
C ALA A 354 18.89 -18.02 23.49
N ASN A 355 20.13 -17.54 23.62
CA ASN A 355 20.42 -16.16 23.94
C ASN A 355 20.39 -15.29 22.67
N VAL A 356 19.31 -14.52 22.47
CA VAL A 356 19.22 -13.58 21.34
C VAL A 356 19.91 -12.28 21.73
N ILE A 357 21.10 -12.06 21.19
CA ILE A 357 21.97 -10.93 21.57
C ILE A 357 21.50 -9.59 21.01
N GLY A 358 20.66 -9.61 19.98
CA GLY A 358 20.04 -8.43 19.40
C GLY A 358 19.55 -8.67 17.98
N ALA A 359 18.99 -7.61 17.38
CA ALA A 359 18.45 -7.64 16.04
C ALA A 359 19.25 -6.78 15.06
N VAL A 360 19.28 -7.18 13.79
CA VAL A 360 19.88 -6.42 12.69
C VAL A 360 18.78 -6.05 11.72
N LEU A 361 18.53 -4.74 11.55
CA LEU A 361 17.60 -4.24 10.54
C LEU A 361 18.34 -4.13 9.21
N ASN A 362 17.97 -4.99 8.27
CA ASN A 362 18.62 -5.12 6.98
C ASN A 362 17.76 -4.55 5.83
N ASN A 363 18.42 -4.14 4.75
CA ASN A 363 17.83 -3.64 3.52
C ASN A 363 16.94 -2.39 3.71
N LEU A 364 17.35 -1.47 4.58
CA LEU A 364 16.62 -0.23 4.84
C LEU A 364 16.70 0.74 3.65
N ASP A 365 15.58 1.33 3.26
CA ASP A 365 15.56 2.45 2.32
C ASP A 365 15.85 3.75 3.07
N ILE A 366 17.07 4.24 2.97
CA ILE A 366 17.51 5.46 3.66
C ILE A 366 16.94 6.72 2.99
N ARG A 367 16.39 6.62 1.76
CA ARG A 367 15.95 7.79 0.99
C ARG A 367 14.77 8.55 1.59
N SER A 368 13.92 7.86 2.36
CA SER A 368 12.78 8.46 3.06
C SER A 368 13.13 8.96 4.46
N ASP A 369 14.21 8.45 5.05
CA ASP A 369 14.55 8.58 6.47
C ASP A 369 15.98 9.13 6.69
N ASP A 370 16.41 10.06 5.82
CA ASP A 370 17.72 10.74 5.91
C ASP A 370 17.91 11.40 7.31
N TYR A 371 16.80 11.76 7.97
CA TYR A 371 16.80 12.30 9.33
C TYR A 371 17.13 11.24 10.41
N TYR A 372 16.65 10.00 10.26
CA TYR A 372 16.88 8.93 11.24
C TYR A 372 18.22 8.23 11.05
N TYR A 373 18.59 7.93 9.80
CA TYR A 373 19.91 7.36 9.51
C TYR A 373 21.03 8.34 9.87
N GLY A 374 20.81 9.63 9.60
CA GLY A 374 21.66 10.71 10.08
C GLY A 374 21.77 10.71 11.59
N ARG A 375 20.66 10.60 12.35
CA ARG A 375 20.68 10.63 13.83
C ARG A 375 21.41 9.44 14.45
N TYR A 376 21.21 8.23 13.94
CA TYR A 376 21.87 7.02 14.46
C TYR A 376 23.39 7.08 14.27
N TYR A 377 23.87 7.49 13.09
CA TYR A 377 25.32 7.64 12.83
C TYR A 377 25.92 8.95 13.35
N ARG A 378 25.12 10.02 13.52
CA ARG A 378 25.58 11.33 14.05
C ARG A 378 25.67 11.34 15.57
N SER A 379 24.82 10.56 16.27
CA SER A 379 24.88 10.41 17.72
C SER A 379 26.21 9.83 18.21
N ASP A 380 26.86 8.98 17.40
CA ASP A 380 28.15 8.39 17.74
C ASP A 380 29.36 9.29 17.42
N TYR A 381 29.19 10.31 16.56
CA TYR A 381 30.30 11.16 16.10
C TYR A 381 30.30 12.60 16.63
N TYR A 382 29.14 13.14 17.06
CA TYR A 382 29.05 14.48 17.63
C TYR A 382 28.27 14.44 18.93
N GLY A 383 28.98 14.68 20.05
CA GLY A 383 28.34 14.98 21.33
C GLY A 383 27.38 16.18 21.19
N PRO A 384 26.40 16.32 22.10
CA PRO A 384 25.40 17.38 22.04
C PRO A 384 26.08 18.75 22.21
N GLY A 385 26.50 19.38 21.12
CA GLY A 385 27.13 20.71 21.19
C GLY A 385 27.78 21.24 19.92
N GLU A 386 28.20 20.42 18.95
CA GLU A 386 28.97 20.93 17.82
C GLU A 386 28.21 20.86 16.49
N HIS A 387 27.81 22.04 16.01
CA HIS A 387 27.37 22.25 14.64
C HIS A 387 28.59 22.50 13.74
N PRO A 388 28.74 21.82 12.60
CA PRO A 388 29.79 22.14 11.64
C PRO A 388 29.50 23.49 10.94
N PRO A 389 30.55 24.25 10.56
CA PRO A 389 30.39 25.51 9.85
C PRO A 389 29.79 25.28 8.45
N LYS A 390 28.98 26.26 8.02
CA LYS A 390 28.19 26.26 6.79
C LYS A 390 29.00 26.15 5.52
#